data_AF-A0AAE6NQM4-F1
#
_entry.id   AF-A0AAE6NQM4-F1
#
_cell.length_a   1.000
_cell.length_b   1.000
_cell.length_c   1.000
_cell.angle_alpha   90.00
_cell.angle_beta   90.00
_cell.angle_gamma   90.00
#
_symmetry.space_group_name_H-M   'P 1'
#
loop_
_entity.id
_entity.type
_entity.pdbx_description
1 polymer ?
#
loop_
_entity_poly.entity_id
_entity_poly.type
_entity_poly.pdbx_seq_one_letter_code
_entity_poly.pdbx_strand_id
1 'polypeptide(L)'
;MRDDGDGLMGGLNDVGPDAWVWSADVDYLSGWRQAGAAADKLNGALRAAGLDSSNVRAVPNVDAEGRGVVRLTAALPAADELADLLRQCSTNSRRWGV
;
A
#
# COMPACT_ATOMS: atom_id res chain seq x y z
N MET A 1 -27.19 8.99 -9.18
CA MET A 1 -26.33 8.03 -9.89
C MET A 1 -24.94 8.23 -9.33
N ARG A 2 -24.47 7.22 -8.59
CA ARG A 2 -23.12 6.97 -8.05
C ARG A 2 -22.51 8.06 -7.16
N ASP A 3 -22.39 7.69 -5.89
CA ASP A 3 -21.34 8.13 -4.96
C ASP A 3 -20.00 7.72 -5.57
N ASP A 4 -19.30 8.68 -6.15
CA ASP A 4 -18.04 8.57 -6.86
C ASP A 4 -16.84 8.64 -5.89
N GLY A 5 -16.97 8.05 -4.69
CA GLY A 5 -15.88 7.39 -3.98
C GLY A 5 -14.60 8.20 -3.68
N ASP A 6 -14.64 9.53 -3.79
CA ASP A 6 -13.49 10.42 -3.59
C ASP A 6 -13.60 11.22 -2.29
N GLY A 7 -13.83 10.53 -1.19
CA GLY A 7 -13.78 11.20 0.11
C GLY A 7 -12.35 11.53 0.56
N LEU A 8 -11.38 10.66 0.25
CA LEU A 8 -10.02 10.73 0.81
C LEU A 8 -8.94 10.07 -0.09
N MET A 9 -9.31 9.52 -1.25
CA MET A 9 -8.45 8.62 -2.05
C MET A 9 -7.88 9.28 -3.32
N GLY A 10 -8.45 10.38 -3.82
CA GLY A 10 -7.97 11.04 -5.05
C GLY A 10 -6.57 11.63 -4.93
N GLY A 11 -6.22 12.26 -3.81
CA GLY A 11 -4.97 13.01 -3.67
C GLY A 11 -3.70 12.20 -3.38
N LEU A 12 -3.83 10.95 -2.90
CA LEU A 12 -2.67 10.11 -2.52
C LEU A 12 -2.29 9.11 -3.62
N ASN A 13 -3.11 9.02 -4.65
CA ASN A 13 -2.87 8.25 -5.86
C ASN A 13 -2.39 9.12 -7.03
N ASP A 14 -2.12 10.41 -6.79
CA ASP A 14 -1.81 11.39 -7.82
C ASP A 14 -0.41 11.10 -8.41
N VAL A 15 -0.44 10.29 -9.45
CA VAL A 15 0.63 10.10 -10.41
C VAL A 15 0.87 11.48 -11.04
N GLY A 16 1.99 12.12 -10.69
CA GLY A 16 2.37 13.40 -11.28
C GLY A 16 2.31 13.36 -12.81
N PRO A 17 2.18 14.51 -13.50
CA PRO A 17 1.89 14.60 -14.93
C PRO A 17 2.90 13.90 -15.86
N ASP A 18 4.06 13.50 -15.34
CA ASP A 18 5.10 12.76 -16.04
C ASP A 18 4.87 11.23 -15.98
N ALA A 19 3.77 10.79 -15.37
CA ALA A 19 3.50 9.40 -15.08
C ALA A 19 2.81 8.68 -16.25
N TRP A 20 3.68 8.19 -17.13
CA TRP A 20 3.54 6.92 -17.86
C TRP A 20 3.05 7.03 -19.31
N VAL A 21 4.02 7.02 -20.21
CA VAL A 21 3.81 6.44 -21.55
C VAL A 21 3.70 4.93 -21.36
N TRP A 22 2.49 4.38 -21.53
CA TRP A 22 2.26 2.95 -21.51
C TRP A 22 3.05 2.28 -22.65
N SER A 23 3.89 1.30 -22.30
CA SER A 23 4.60 0.51 -23.30
C SER A 23 3.87 -0.80 -23.56
N ALA A 24 3.55 -1.10 -24.82
CA ALA A 24 2.82 -2.31 -25.18
C ALA A 24 3.58 -3.61 -24.87
N ASP A 25 4.91 -3.54 -24.75
CA ASP A 25 5.78 -4.70 -24.51
C ASP A 25 5.95 -5.05 -23.01
N VAL A 26 5.34 -4.28 -22.11
CA VAL A 26 5.49 -4.46 -20.66
C VAL A 26 4.25 -5.15 -20.08
N ASP A 27 4.45 -6.26 -19.36
CA ASP A 27 3.37 -6.98 -18.68
C ASP A 27 2.99 -6.34 -17.34
N TYR A 28 2.30 -5.22 -17.42
CA TYR A 28 1.79 -4.50 -16.24
C TYR A 28 0.76 -5.32 -15.44
N LEU A 29 0.03 -6.23 -16.08
CA LEU A 29 -1.04 -7.01 -15.45
C LEU A 29 -0.48 -8.06 -14.48
N SER A 30 0.60 -8.75 -14.86
CA SER A 30 1.26 -9.70 -13.98
C SER A 30 1.85 -8.99 -12.75
N GLY A 31 2.53 -7.86 -12.94
CA GLY A 31 3.04 -7.04 -11.85
C GLY A 31 1.93 -6.57 -10.90
N TRP A 32 0.84 -6.03 -11.45
CA TRP A 32 -0.29 -5.57 -10.65
C TRP A 32 -0.97 -6.69 -9.86
N ARG A 33 -1.14 -7.89 -10.44
CA ARG A 33 -1.71 -9.05 -9.74
C ARG A 33 -0.85 -9.51 -8.56
N GLN A 34 0.46 -9.55 -8.75
CA GLN A 34 1.41 -9.89 -7.67
C GLN A 34 1.35 -8.85 -6.54
N ALA A 35 1.32 -7.56 -6.91
CA ALA A 35 1.13 -6.46 -5.96
C ALA A 35 -0.21 -6.58 -5.21
N GLY A 36 -1.28 -7.00 -5.89
CA GLY A 36 -2.60 -7.23 -5.29
C GLY A 36 -2.55 -8.24 -4.15
N ALA A 37 -1.97 -9.41 -4.41
CA ALA A 37 -1.82 -10.44 -3.38
C ALA A 37 -0.95 -9.98 -2.19
N ALA A 38 0.07 -9.16 -2.44
CA ALA A 38 0.91 -8.59 -1.38
C ALA A 38 0.17 -7.52 -0.57
N ALA A 39 -0.58 -6.64 -1.23
CA ALA A 39 -1.39 -5.61 -0.59
C ALA A 39 -2.49 -6.22 0.29
N ASP A 40 -3.15 -7.28 -0.16
CA ASP A 40 -4.18 -7.97 0.65
C ASP A 40 -3.59 -8.58 1.93
N LYS A 41 -2.41 -9.19 1.83
CA LYS A 41 -1.69 -9.72 3.01
C LYS A 41 -1.34 -8.59 3.99
N LEU A 42 -0.80 -7.47 3.49
CA LEU A 42 -0.46 -6.32 4.33
C LEU A 42 -1.71 -5.71 4.98
N ASN A 43 -2.80 -5.53 4.23
CA ASN A 43 -4.08 -5.05 4.77
C ASN A 43 -4.64 -5.98 5.85
N GLY A 44 -4.50 -7.30 5.67
CA GLY A 44 -4.85 -8.28 6.71
C GLY A 44 -4.03 -8.09 7.99
N ALA A 45 -2.71 -7.88 7.87
CA ALA A 45 -1.83 -7.63 9.01
C ALA A 45 -2.12 -6.30 9.71
N LEU A 46 -2.35 -5.21 8.95
CA LEU A 46 -2.73 -3.90 9.50
C LEU A 46 -4.01 -4.01 10.32
N ARG A 47 -5.03 -4.68 9.78
CA ARG A 47 -6.29 -4.92 10.51
C ARG A 47 -6.07 -5.76 11.77
N ALA A 48 -5.25 -6.80 11.70
CA ALA A 48 -4.92 -7.62 12.87
C ALA A 48 -4.17 -6.83 13.95
N ALA A 49 -3.43 -5.79 13.56
CA ALA A 49 -2.76 -4.86 14.47
C ALA A 49 -3.69 -3.76 15.03
N GLY A 50 -4.98 -3.76 14.67
CA GLY A 50 -5.98 -2.79 15.16
C GLY A 50 -6.12 -1.52 14.31
N LEU A 51 -5.38 -1.41 13.21
CA LEU A 51 -5.44 -0.25 12.33
C LEU A 51 -6.66 -0.31 11.40
N ASP A 52 -7.45 0.75 11.39
CA ASP A 52 -8.66 0.86 10.58
C ASP A 52 -8.35 1.09 9.09
N SER A 53 -9.01 0.33 8.20
CA SER A 53 -8.80 0.39 6.75
C SER A 53 -9.22 1.71 6.08
N SER A 54 -9.98 2.56 6.76
CA SER A 54 -10.30 3.92 6.34
C SER A 54 -9.17 4.91 6.64
N ASN A 55 -8.30 4.60 7.60
CA ASN A 55 -7.21 5.46 8.03
C ASN A 55 -5.84 5.00 7.52
N VAL A 56 -5.67 3.71 7.22
CA VAL A 56 -4.45 3.19 6.58
C VAL A 56 -4.77 2.01 5.66
N ARG A 57 -4.15 2.00 4.47
CA ARG A 57 -4.37 0.96 3.47
C ARG A 57 -3.16 0.74 2.58
N ALA A 58 -2.90 -0.51 2.29
CA ALA A 58 -2.00 -0.95 1.24
C ALA A 58 -2.75 -1.04 -0.09
N VAL A 59 -2.22 -0.41 -1.14
CA VAL A 59 -2.80 -0.35 -2.48
C VAL A 59 -1.81 -0.96 -3.48
N PRO A 60 -2.24 -1.92 -4.30
CA PRO A 60 -1.39 -2.47 -5.34
C PRO A 60 -1.18 -1.43 -6.45
N ASN A 61 0.05 -1.36 -6.92
CA ASN A 61 0.42 -0.59 -8.09
C ASN A 61 1.48 -1.37 -8.88
N VAL A 62 1.86 -0.84 -10.03
CA VAL A 62 2.95 -1.32 -10.85
C VAL A 62 3.93 -0.15 -11.05
N ASP A 63 5.15 -0.38 -11.49
CA ASP A 63 6.04 0.70 -11.96
C ASP A 63 6.13 0.73 -13.49
N ALA A 64 6.92 1.65 -14.02
CA ALA A 64 7.07 1.85 -15.47
C ALA A 64 7.64 0.60 -16.18
N GLU A 65 8.39 -0.25 -15.44
CA GLU A 65 8.97 -1.50 -15.93
C GLU A 65 8.05 -2.71 -15.75
N GLY A 66 6.83 -2.53 -15.25
CA GLY A 66 5.88 -3.62 -15.04
C GLY A 66 6.09 -4.39 -13.73
N ARG A 67 6.95 -3.93 -12.82
CA ARG A 67 7.17 -4.59 -11.52
C ARG A 67 6.05 -4.22 -10.56
N GLY A 68 5.50 -5.22 -9.87
CA GLY A 68 4.49 -5.01 -8.85
C GLY A 68 5.07 -4.25 -7.64
N VAL A 69 4.38 -3.21 -7.20
CA VAL A 69 4.74 -2.43 -6.01
C VAL A 69 3.51 -2.24 -5.11
N VAL A 70 3.74 -2.13 -3.80
CA VAL A 70 2.66 -1.83 -2.84
C VAL A 70 2.88 -0.43 -2.31
N ARG A 71 1.89 0.44 -2.48
CA ARG A 71 1.88 1.78 -1.88
C ARG A 71 1.10 1.74 -0.58
N LEU A 72 1.61 2.42 0.43
CA LEU A 72 0.91 2.58 1.69
C LEU A 72 0.37 4.01 1.78
N THR A 73 -0.92 4.12 2.05
CA THR A 73 -1.63 5.38 2.24
C THR A 73 -2.13 5.42 3.67
N ALA A 74 -1.85 6.51 4.40
CA ALA A 74 -2.27 6.65 5.79
C ALA A 74 -2.61 8.10 6.14
N ALA A 75 -3.64 8.30 6.95
CA ALA A 75 -3.85 9.54 7.68
C ALA A 75 -2.69 9.75 8.68
N LEU A 76 -2.32 11.01 8.96
CA LEU A 76 -1.15 11.32 9.80
C LEU A 76 -1.15 10.56 11.15
N PRO A 77 -2.24 10.51 11.93
CA PRO A 77 -2.24 9.77 13.19
C PRO A 77 -2.04 8.26 13.02
N ALA A 78 -2.60 7.67 11.96
CA ALA A 78 -2.45 6.24 11.68
C ALA A 78 -1.03 5.91 11.16
N ALA A 79 -0.36 6.86 10.50
CA ALA A 79 1.04 6.73 10.12
C ALA A 79 1.95 6.70 11.35
N ASP A 80 1.69 7.55 12.35
CA ASP A 80 2.42 7.57 13.61
C ASP A 80 2.22 6.26 14.40
N GLU A 81 0.97 5.79 14.52
CA GLU A 81 0.63 4.53 15.18
C GLU A 81 1.30 3.33 14.50
N LEU A 82 1.27 3.26 13.17
CA LEU A 82 1.96 2.22 12.42
C LEU A 82 3.48 2.26 12.66
N ALA A 83 4.09 3.45 12.68
CA ALA A 83 5.52 3.58 12.97
C ALA A 83 5.87 3.05 14.37
N ASP A 84 5.03 3.31 15.37
CA ASP A 84 5.21 2.80 16.73
C ASP A 84 5.07 1.28 16.80
N LEU A 85 4.07 0.70 16.13
CA LEU A 85 3.91 -0.75 16.03
C LEU A 85 5.15 -1.42 15.41
N LEU A 86 5.69 -0.86 14.34
CA LEU A 86 6.90 -1.39 13.68
C LEU A 86 8.13 -1.32 14.60
N ARG A 87 8.30 -0.25 15.39
CA ARG A 87 9.38 -0.11 16.37
C ARG A 87 9.29 -1.16 17.48
N GLN A 88 8.07 -1.44 17.95
CA GLN A 88 7.82 -2.48 18.97
C GLN A 88 8.17 -3.87 18.45
N CYS A 89 7.78 -4.20 17.20
CA CYS A 89 8.13 -5.47 16.57
C CYS A 89 9.64 -5.64 16.35
N SER A 90 10.35 -4.58 15.93
CA SER A 90 11.82 -4.58 15.75
C SER A 90 12.57 -4.84 17.06
N THR A 91 12.00 -4.39 18.19
CA THR A 91 12.56 -4.66 19.51
C THR A 91 12.36 -6.12 19.92
N ASN A 92 11.26 -6.74 19.47
CA ASN A 92 10.89 -8.11 19.82
C ASN A 92 11.62 -9.17 18.96
N SER A 93 11.93 -8.86 17.69
CA SER A 93 12.63 -9.78 16.79
C SER A 93 14.11 -10.00 17.15
N ARG A 94 14.75 -9.10 17.91
CA ARG A 94 16.08 -9.35 18.50
C ARG A 94 16.05 -10.36 19.65
N ARG A 95 14.88 -10.69 20.20
CA ARG A 95 14.75 -11.65 21.30
C ARG A 95 14.64 -13.10 20.81
N TRP A 96 14.16 -13.31 19.59
CA TRP A 96 14.13 -14.62 18.92
C TRP A 96 15.00 -14.57 17.66
N GLY A 97 16.31 -14.54 17.88
CA GLY A 97 17.28 -14.83 16.83
C GLY A 97 17.19 -16.29 16.43
N VAL A 98 16.86 -16.54 15.17
CA VAL A 98 17.39 -17.66 14.38
C VAL A 98 18.90 -17.54 14.26
#